data_AF-A0A934HC43-F1
#
_entry.id   AF-A0A934HC43-F1
#
_cell.length_a   1.000
_cell.length_b   1.000
_cell.length_c   1.000
_cell.angle_alpha   90.00
_cell.angle_beta   90.00
_cell.angle_gamma   90.00
#
_symmetry.space_group_name_H-M   'P 1'
#
loop_
_entity.id
_entity.type
_entity.pdbx_description
1 polymer ?
#
loop_
_entity_poly.entity_id
_entity_poly.type
_entity_poly.pdbx_seq_one_letter_code
_entity_poly.pdbx_strand_id
1 'polypeptide(L)'
;MAASTSADPLLVWREQFPILSESTYLVSNSLGAMPRGGVDSLRTYADTWATRGVRAWGEGWWDMNTGLGDLIAQMIGAPARSVSMHQNISIAQGILLSGFDFSGPRNKVVIEAGIFPSVYYVLRGMLPPNIELCMIPSEDGGITVPVERIIDAIDE
;
A
#
# COMPACT_ATOMS: atom_id res chain seq x y z
N MET A 1 -15.18 -21.54 -30.98
CA MET A 1 -15.42 -20.13 -30.62
C MET A 1 -14.19 -19.34 -31.03
N ALA A 2 -14.31 -18.47 -32.02
CA ALA A 2 -13.20 -17.64 -32.46
C ALA A 2 -12.96 -16.55 -31.41
N ALA A 3 -11.78 -16.55 -30.79
CA ALA A 3 -11.35 -15.46 -29.94
C ALA A 3 -11.24 -14.20 -30.81
N SER A 4 -11.86 -13.10 -30.38
CA SER A 4 -11.73 -11.78 -31.00
C SER A 4 -10.25 -11.43 -31.15
N THR A 5 -9.81 -11.14 -32.37
CA THR A 5 -8.40 -10.93 -32.74
C THR A 5 -7.94 -9.48 -32.64
N SER A 6 -8.63 -8.60 -31.91
CA SER A 6 -8.05 -7.30 -31.58
C SER A 6 -6.98 -7.51 -30.51
N ALA A 7 -5.71 -7.25 -30.84
CA ALA A 7 -4.64 -7.27 -29.86
C ALA A 7 -5.01 -6.35 -28.68
N ASP A 8 -4.93 -6.87 -27.45
CA ASP A 8 -5.20 -6.10 -26.25
C ASP A 8 -4.27 -4.86 -26.23
N PRO A 9 -4.82 -3.62 -26.24
CA PRO A 9 -4.02 -2.41 -26.32
C PRO A 9 -3.05 -2.25 -25.14
N LEU A 10 -3.29 -2.93 -24.01
CA LEU A 10 -2.40 -2.89 -22.85
C LEU A 10 -1.13 -3.72 -23.03
N LEU A 11 -1.07 -4.62 -24.03
CA LEU A 11 0.12 -5.43 -24.30
C LEU A 11 1.35 -4.57 -24.68
N VAL A 12 1.14 -3.32 -25.10
CA VAL A 12 2.22 -2.35 -25.33
C VAL A 12 3.10 -2.13 -24.09
N TRP A 13 2.54 -2.29 -22.89
CA TRP A 13 3.27 -2.10 -21.64
C TRP A 13 4.12 -3.32 -21.26
N ARG A 14 3.88 -4.49 -21.85
CA ARG A 14 4.59 -5.73 -21.48
C ARG A 14 6.11 -5.61 -21.65
N GLU A 15 6.56 -4.94 -22.71
CA GLU A 15 7.98 -4.72 -23.01
C GLU A 15 8.71 -3.83 -21.97
N GLN A 16 7.95 -3.06 -21.18
CA GLN A 16 8.49 -2.25 -20.10
C GLN A 16 8.98 -3.09 -18.91
N PHE A 17 8.64 -4.38 -18.85
CA PHE A 17 8.98 -5.29 -17.76
C PHE A 17 9.83 -6.46 -18.29
N PRO A 18 11.17 -6.35 -18.27
CA PRO A 18 12.05 -7.31 -18.95
C PRO A 18 11.85 -8.77 -18.51
N ILE A 19 11.57 -9.01 -17.22
CA ILE A 19 11.34 -10.35 -16.68
C ILE A 19 10.21 -11.11 -17.39
N LEU A 20 9.24 -10.40 -18.00
CA LEU A 20 8.11 -11.01 -18.69
C LEU A 20 8.49 -11.63 -20.06
N SER A 21 9.69 -11.33 -20.58
CA SER A 21 10.22 -12.02 -21.77
C SER A 21 10.88 -13.36 -21.43
N GLU A 22 11.34 -13.51 -20.19
CA GLU A 22 12.10 -14.68 -19.73
C GLU A 22 11.25 -15.62 -18.85
N SER A 23 10.14 -15.13 -18.30
CA SER A 23 9.33 -15.86 -17.33
C SER A 23 7.85 -15.56 -17.42
N THR A 24 7.05 -16.59 -17.14
CA THR A 24 5.62 -16.44 -16.85
C THR A 24 5.45 -16.03 -15.39
N TYR A 25 5.61 -14.73 -15.13
CA TYR A 25 5.69 -14.15 -13.79
C TYR A 25 4.30 -13.96 -13.13
N LEU A 26 3.77 -15.01 -12.53
CA LEU A 26 2.43 -15.06 -11.92
C LEU A 26 2.39 -14.75 -10.41
N VAL A 27 3.30 -13.90 -9.92
CA VAL A 27 3.44 -13.56 -8.48
C VAL A 27 3.55 -12.06 -8.22
N SER A 28 3.04 -11.25 -9.15
CA SER A 28 3.11 -9.77 -9.08
C SER A 28 2.37 -9.18 -7.87
N ASN A 29 1.42 -9.92 -7.31
CA ASN A 29 0.70 -9.55 -6.08
C ASN A 29 1.59 -9.60 -4.83
N SER A 30 2.73 -10.30 -4.87
CA SER A 30 3.72 -10.30 -3.79
C SER A 30 4.79 -9.24 -4.04
N LEU A 31 5.39 -9.24 -5.25
CA LEU A 31 6.36 -8.25 -5.67
C LEU A 31 6.13 -7.93 -7.15
N GLY A 32 5.85 -6.67 -7.46
CA GLY A 32 5.65 -6.25 -8.85
C GLY A 32 6.91 -6.44 -9.69
N ALA A 33 6.72 -6.83 -10.96
CA ALA A 33 7.83 -6.86 -11.93
C ALA A 33 8.49 -5.47 -12.03
N MET A 34 9.82 -5.41 -11.99
CA MET A 34 10.54 -4.15 -12.07
C MET A 34 10.42 -3.54 -13.48
N PRO A 35 9.87 -2.32 -13.62
CA PRO A 35 9.83 -1.64 -14.90
C PRO A 35 11.22 -1.10 -15.27
N ARG A 36 11.52 -1.00 -16.58
CA ARG A 36 12.75 -0.38 -17.11
C ARG A 36 12.99 1.01 -16.53
N GLY A 37 11.95 1.85 -16.50
CA GLY A 37 12.05 3.22 -15.95
C GLY A 37 12.42 3.28 -14.47
N GLY A 38 12.18 2.21 -13.70
CA GLY A 38 12.62 2.11 -12.30
C GLY A 38 14.14 2.06 -12.17
N VAL A 39 14.83 1.36 -13.10
CA VAL A 39 16.30 1.29 -13.12
C VAL A 39 16.89 2.67 -13.40
N ASP A 40 16.33 3.39 -14.37
CA ASP A 40 16.80 4.72 -14.72
C ASP A 40 16.53 5.72 -13.59
N SER A 41 15.36 5.64 -12.94
CA SER A 41 15.04 6.49 -11.78
C SER A 41 16.01 6.29 -10.62
N LEU A 42 16.38 5.03 -10.33
CA LEU A 42 17.37 4.72 -9.29
C LEU A 42 18.76 5.25 -9.64
N ARG A 43 19.17 5.14 -10.91
CA ARG A 43 20.44 5.72 -11.39
C ARG A 43 20.43 7.23 -11.24
N THR A 44 19.38 7.91 -11.70
CA THR A 44 19.22 9.36 -11.55
C THR A 44 19.24 9.80 -10.08
N TYR A 45 18.59 9.06 -9.19
CA TYR A 45 18.64 9.34 -7.76
C TYR A 45 20.07 9.26 -7.22
N ALA A 46 20.81 8.19 -7.53
CA ALA A 46 22.19 8.01 -7.09
C ALA A 46 23.13 9.09 -7.67
N ASP A 47 23.01 9.40 -8.95
CA ASP A 47 23.80 10.43 -9.64
C ASP A 47 23.53 11.82 -9.05
N THR A 48 22.26 12.14 -8.77
CA THR A 48 21.87 13.41 -8.13
C THR A 48 22.50 13.51 -6.76
N TRP A 49 22.47 12.43 -5.97
CA TRP A 49 23.11 12.43 -4.66
C TRP A 49 24.62 12.62 -4.75
N ALA A 50 25.29 11.89 -5.64
CA ALA A 50 26.74 11.93 -5.82
C ALA A 50 27.23 13.31 -6.29
N THR A 51 26.46 13.99 -7.13
CA THR A 51 26.87 15.26 -7.76
C THR A 51 26.37 16.51 -7.02
N ARG A 52 25.23 16.44 -6.33
CA ARG A 52 24.59 17.59 -5.67
C ARG A 52 24.67 17.53 -4.15
N GLY A 53 24.84 16.35 -3.57
CA GLY A 53 24.86 16.14 -2.11
C GLY A 53 23.60 16.72 -1.45
N VAL A 54 23.78 17.46 -0.36
CA VAL A 54 22.68 18.07 0.40
C VAL A 54 21.82 19.05 -0.43
N ARG A 55 22.35 19.63 -1.52
CA ARG A 55 21.57 20.55 -2.37
C ARG A 55 20.37 19.89 -3.03
N ALA A 56 20.44 18.57 -3.25
CA ALA A 56 19.36 17.79 -3.85
C ALA A 56 18.01 17.97 -3.14
N TRP A 57 18.04 18.22 -1.82
CA TRP A 57 16.84 18.55 -1.03
C TRP A 57 16.05 19.71 -1.62
N GLY A 58 16.70 20.84 -1.89
CA GLY A 58 16.06 22.04 -2.45
C GLY A 58 15.91 22.01 -3.97
N GLU A 59 16.45 20.99 -4.65
CA GLU A 59 16.45 20.85 -6.11
C GLU A 59 15.46 19.78 -6.59
N GLY A 60 14.48 19.41 -5.75
CA GLY A 60 13.34 18.59 -6.13
C GLY A 60 13.07 17.39 -5.23
N TRP A 61 14.03 16.94 -4.40
CA TRP A 61 13.77 15.83 -3.47
C TRP A 61 12.72 16.18 -2.42
N TRP A 62 12.66 17.45 -1.97
CA TRP A 62 11.63 17.91 -1.06
C TRP A 62 10.22 17.75 -1.64
N ASP A 63 10.04 18.12 -2.91
CA ASP A 63 8.74 18.10 -3.57
C ASP A 63 8.34 16.71 -4.07
N MET A 64 9.31 15.83 -4.31
CA MET A 64 9.14 14.50 -4.89
C MET A 64 8.08 13.66 -4.15
N ASN A 65 8.12 13.62 -2.82
CA ASN A 65 7.15 12.84 -2.04
C ASN A 65 5.72 13.34 -2.28
N THR A 66 5.54 14.66 -2.28
CA THR A 66 4.21 15.25 -2.44
C THR A 66 3.68 15.12 -3.86
N GLY A 67 4.54 15.25 -4.87
CA GLY A 67 4.18 15.01 -6.27
C GLY A 67 3.79 13.55 -6.51
N LEU A 68 4.51 12.60 -5.92
CA LEU A 68 4.14 11.18 -5.99
C LEU A 68 2.80 10.91 -5.28
N GLY A 69 2.58 11.51 -4.11
CA GLY A 69 1.30 11.46 -3.42
C GLY A 69 0.14 11.95 -4.29
N ASP A 70 0.30 13.09 -4.97
CA ASP A 70 -0.72 13.67 -5.84
C ASP A 70 -1.02 12.81 -7.09
N LEU A 71 -0.04 12.06 -7.59
CA LEU A 71 -0.25 11.06 -8.66
C LEU A 71 -1.09 9.88 -8.16
N ILE A 72 -0.78 9.35 -6.97
CA ILE A 72 -1.54 8.25 -6.37
C ILE A 72 -2.94 8.69 -5.97
N ALA A 73 -3.09 9.91 -5.46
CA ALA A 73 -4.38 10.48 -5.07
C ALA A 73 -5.39 10.42 -6.22
N GLN A 74 -4.96 10.75 -7.44
CA GLN A 74 -5.81 10.65 -8.64
C GLN A 74 -6.25 9.22 -8.95
N MET A 75 -5.40 8.22 -8.71
CA MET A 75 -5.71 6.81 -8.97
C MET A 75 -6.73 6.24 -7.98
N ILE A 76 -6.68 6.68 -6.71
CA ILE A 76 -7.56 6.19 -5.64
C ILE A 76 -8.75 7.10 -5.35
N GLY A 77 -8.90 8.21 -6.09
CA GLY A 77 -9.98 9.19 -5.91
C GLY A 77 -9.86 10.06 -4.65
N ALA A 78 -8.65 10.24 -4.12
CA ALA A 78 -8.39 11.09 -2.96
C ALA A 78 -8.17 12.57 -3.35
N PRO A 79 -8.45 13.55 -2.46
CA PRO A 79 -8.14 14.95 -2.72
C PRO A 79 -6.65 15.19 -2.99
N ALA A 80 -6.33 16.21 -3.78
CA ALA A 80 -4.94 16.67 -3.90
C ALA A 80 -4.37 16.98 -2.51
N ARG A 81 -3.07 16.71 -2.32
CA ARG A 81 -2.32 16.95 -1.09
C ARG A 81 -2.81 16.15 0.12
N SER A 82 -3.57 15.08 -0.08
CA SER A 82 -4.10 14.22 1.00
C SER A 82 -3.44 12.85 1.13
N VAL A 83 -2.51 12.51 0.23
CA VAL A 83 -1.79 11.23 0.23
C VAL A 83 -0.32 11.45 0.63
N SER A 84 0.15 10.65 1.60
CA SER A 84 1.55 10.61 2.03
C SER A 84 2.15 9.25 1.75
N MET A 85 3.31 9.20 1.10
CA MET A 85 4.01 7.95 0.83
C MET A 85 4.88 7.54 2.02
N HIS A 86 4.88 6.24 2.31
CA HIS A 86 5.72 5.63 3.35
C HIS A 86 6.35 4.34 2.83
N GLN A 87 7.44 3.91 3.47
CA GLN A 87 8.31 2.84 2.99
C GLN A 87 7.60 1.49 2.88
N ASN A 88 6.61 1.24 3.73
CA ASN A 88 5.77 0.04 3.71
C ASN A 88 4.47 0.26 4.52
N ILE A 89 3.55 -0.70 4.41
CA ILE A 89 2.24 -0.66 5.05
C ILE A 89 2.32 -0.63 6.59
N SER A 90 3.25 -1.37 7.20
CA SER A 90 3.38 -1.44 8.66
C SER A 90 3.79 -0.09 9.27
N ILE A 91 4.70 0.64 8.61
CA ILE A 91 5.09 1.99 9.03
C ILE A 91 3.93 2.96 8.82
N ALA A 92 3.27 2.93 7.65
CA ALA A 92 2.13 3.79 7.36
C ALA A 92 1.02 3.62 8.39
N GLN A 93 0.70 2.36 8.73
CA GLN A 93 -0.27 2.02 9.76
C GLN A 93 0.15 2.51 11.14
N GLY A 94 1.42 2.36 11.53
CA GLY A 94 1.90 2.85 12.82
C GLY A 94 1.78 4.38 12.94
N ILE A 95 2.13 5.11 11.88
CA ILE A 95 1.95 6.57 11.81
C ILE A 95 0.47 6.93 11.96
N LEU A 96 -0.40 6.24 11.23
CA LEU A 96 -1.85 6.43 11.33
C LEU A 96 -2.37 6.17 12.76
N LEU A 97 -2.00 5.05 13.38
CA LEU A 97 -2.39 4.69 14.74
C LEU A 97 -1.90 5.70 15.78
N SER A 98 -0.70 6.27 15.59
CA SER A 98 -0.15 7.27 16.50
C SER A 98 -0.94 8.59 16.53
N GLY A 99 -1.79 8.83 15.53
CA GLY A 99 -2.66 10.01 15.44
C GLY A 99 -4.02 9.85 16.09
N PHE A 100 -4.40 8.65 16.56
CA PHE A 100 -5.68 8.42 17.23
C PHE A 100 -5.62 8.73 18.72
N ASP A 101 -6.69 9.34 19.23
CA ASP A 101 -6.94 9.48 20.67
C ASP A 101 -7.78 8.29 21.16
N PHE A 102 -7.18 7.46 22.02
CA PHE A 102 -7.79 6.26 22.60
C PHE A 102 -8.33 6.49 24.03
N SER A 103 -8.45 7.74 24.47
CA SER A 103 -8.97 8.09 25.80
C SER A 103 -10.51 8.19 25.87
N GLY A 104 -11.18 8.17 24.72
CA GLY A 104 -12.63 8.24 24.62
C GLY A 104 -13.36 6.98 25.12
N PRO A 105 -14.70 7.03 25.20
CA PRO A 105 -15.51 5.88 25.62
C PRO A 105 -15.50 4.74 24.59
N ARG A 106 -15.23 5.03 23.31
CA ARG A 106 -15.08 4.02 22.26
C ARG A 106 -13.75 3.33 22.39
N ASN A 107 -13.79 2.04 22.67
CA ASN A 107 -12.60 1.28 23.00
C ASN A 107 -12.46 -0.01 22.18
N LYS A 108 -13.09 -0.10 21.01
CA LYS A 108 -13.04 -1.31 20.17
C LYS A 108 -12.40 -1.03 18.81
N VAL A 109 -11.53 -1.94 18.38
CA VAL A 109 -11.00 -2.02 17.03
C VAL A 109 -11.42 -3.35 16.42
N VAL A 110 -12.17 -3.31 15.33
CA VAL A 110 -12.68 -4.49 14.62
C VAL A 110 -11.73 -4.87 13.49
N ILE A 111 -11.33 -6.14 13.41
CA ILE A 111 -10.50 -6.70 12.33
C ILE A 111 -11.04 -8.05 11.88
N GLU A 112 -10.72 -8.46 10.65
CA GLU A 112 -10.96 -9.83 10.18
C GLU A 112 -9.83 -10.79 10.59
N ALA A 113 -10.16 -12.07 10.77
CA ALA A 113 -9.19 -13.12 11.10
C ALA A 113 -8.17 -13.42 9.98
N GLY A 114 -8.44 -12.97 8.74
CA GLY A 114 -7.57 -13.11 7.57
C GLY A 114 -6.59 -11.96 7.36
N ILE A 115 -6.59 -10.94 8.23
CA ILE A 115 -5.75 -9.75 8.04
C ILE A 115 -4.26 -10.13 8.05
N PHE A 116 -3.48 -9.49 7.18
CA PHE A 116 -2.07 -9.83 7.01
C PHE A 116 -1.29 -9.71 8.34
N PRO A 117 -0.38 -10.65 8.69
CA PRO A 117 0.21 -10.73 10.03
C PRO A 117 0.86 -9.45 10.53
N SER A 118 1.54 -8.69 9.66
CA SER A 118 2.19 -7.45 10.08
C SER A 118 1.18 -6.39 10.52
N VAL A 119 -0.02 -6.35 9.92
CA VAL A 119 -1.09 -5.43 10.34
C VAL A 119 -1.57 -5.78 11.73
N TYR A 120 -1.79 -7.07 11.99
CA TYR A 120 -2.18 -7.57 13.30
C TYR A 120 -1.11 -7.27 14.37
N TYR A 121 0.18 -7.52 14.09
CA TYR A 121 1.25 -7.28 15.05
C TYR A 121 1.41 -5.79 15.40
N VAL A 122 1.27 -4.90 14.42
CA VAL A 122 1.29 -3.45 14.65
C VAL A 122 0.12 -3.04 15.55
N LEU A 123 -1.10 -3.53 15.30
CA LEU A 123 -2.26 -3.27 16.18
C LEU A 123 -1.99 -3.78 17.59
N ARG A 124 -1.56 -5.04 17.75
CA ARG A 124 -1.28 -5.63 19.06
C ARG A 124 -0.19 -4.91 19.83
N GLY A 125 0.81 -4.35 19.14
CA GLY A 125 1.92 -3.64 19.76
C GLY A 125 1.63 -2.19 20.12
N MET A 126 0.73 -1.52 19.36
CA MET A 126 0.48 -0.09 19.51
C MET A 126 -0.84 0.25 20.20
N LEU A 127 -1.83 -0.63 20.16
CA LEU A 127 -3.10 -0.38 20.85
C LEU A 127 -2.89 -0.41 22.36
N PRO A 128 -3.39 0.60 23.10
CA PRO A 128 -3.25 0.63 24.54
C PRO A 128 -4.13 -0.44 25.21
N PRO A 129 -3.83 -0.84 26.46
CA PRO A 129 -4.53 -1.96 27.12
C PRO A 129 -6.04 -1.77 27.29
N ASN A 130 -6.54 -0.54 27.26
CA ASN A 130 -7.97 -0.24 27.34
C ASN A 130 -8.73 -0.51 26.04
N ILE A 131 -8.03 -0.76 24.92
CA ILE A 131 -8.65 -1.04 23.63
C ILE A 131 -8.82 -2.54 23.42
N GLU A 132 -10.06 -2.95 23.20
CA GLU A 132 -10.46 -4.28 22.75
C GLU A 132 -10.15 -4.44 21.26
N LEU A 133 -9.35 -5.45 20.93
CA LEU A 133 -9.16 -5.88 19.55
C LEU A 133 -10.15 -7.03 19.24
N CYS A 134 -11.26 -6.69 18.57
CA CYS A 134 -12.32 -7.61 18.19
C CYS A 134 -11.99 -8.26 16.84
N MET A 135 -11.69 -9.55 16.84
CA MET A 135 -11.37 -10.30 15.61
C MET A 135 -12.58 -11.11 15.15
N ILE A 136 -13.04 -10.85 13.92
CA ILE A 136 -14.15 -11.56 13.30
C ILE A 136 -13.62 -12.83 12.63
N PRO A 137 -14.06 -14.02 13.07
CA PRO A 137 -13.57 -15.27 12.51
C PRO A 137 -14.03 -15.44 11.07
N SER A 138 -13.20 -16.10 10.28
CA SER A 138 -13.61 -16.64 9.00
C SER A 138 -14.40 -17.93 9.20
N GLU A 139 -15.44 -18.12 8.39
CA GLU A 139 -16.32 -19.29 8.45
C GLU A 139 -15.93 -20.37 7.41
N ASP A 140 -14.98 -20.06 6.51
CA ASP A 140 -14.58 -20.90 5.38
C ASP A 140 -13.08 -21.28 5.40
N GLY A 141 -12.49 -21.34 6.59
CA GLY A 141 -11.10 -21.78 6.77
C GLY A 141 -10.06 -20.68 6.52
N GLY A 142 -10.44 -19.41 6.64
CA GLY A 142 -9.55 -18.26 6.55
C GLY A 142 -9.54 -17.55 5.20
N ILE A 143 -10.49 -17.86 4.30
CA ILE A 143 -10.52 -17.31 2.94
C ILE A 143 -11.34 -16.03 2.90
N THR A 144 -12.52 -16.03 3.53
CA THR A 144 -13.43 -14.89 3.57
C THR A 144 -13.99 -14.65 4.97
N VAL A 145 -14.38 -13.41 5.22
CA VAL A 145 -15.18 -13.00 6.37
C VAL A 145 -16.45 -12.33 5.84
N PRO A 146 -17.66 -12.78 6.25
CA PRO A 146 -18.90 -12.15 5.82
C PRO A 146 -18.97 -10.68 6.26
N VAL A 147 -19.29 -9.78 5.33
CA VAL A 147 -19.34 -8.33 5.57
C VAL A 147 -20.35 -7.99 6.68
N GLU A 148 -21.47 -8.69 6.72
CA GLU A 148 -22.52 -8.53 7.72
C GLU A 148 -21.97 -8.75 9.14
N ARG A 149 -21.07 -9.74 9.32
CA ARG A 149 -20.45 -10.03 10.63
C ARG A 149 -19.49 -8.94 11.06
N ILE A 150 -18.84 -8.26 10.11
CA ILE A 150 -18.01 -7.08 10.39
C ILE A 150 -18.90 -5.91 10.81
N ILE A 151 -20.01 -5.67 10.10
CA ILE A 151 -20.98 -4.61 10.41
C ILE A 151 -21.58 -4.82 11.79
N ASP A 152 -22.04 -6.03 12.11
CA ASP A 152 -22.65 -6.37 13.41
C ASP A 152 -21.70 -6.16 14.61
N ALA A 153 -20.39 -6.16 14.37
CA ALA A 153 -19.38 -5.95 15.41
C ALA A 153 -19.05 -4.48 15.67
N ILE A 154 -19.46 -3.58 14.77
CA ILE A 154 -19.27 -2.12 14.90
C ILE A 154 -20.41 -1.56 15.75
N ASP A 155 -20.07 -1.03 16.92
CA ASP A 155 -20.99 -0.37 17.85
C ASP A 155 -20.65 1.12 18.07
N GLU A 156 -21.56 1.81 18.77
CA GLU A 156 -21.47 3.23 19.10
C GLU A 156 -20.58 3.54 20.32
#